data_AF-A0A2N1RA49-F1
#
_entry.id   AF-A0A2N1RA49-F1
#
_cell.length_a   1.000
_cell.length_b   1.000
_cell.length_c   1.000
_cell.angle_alpha   90.00
_cell.angle_beta   90.00
_cell.angle_gamma   90.00
#
_symmetry.space_group_name_H-M   'P 1'
#
loop_
_entity.id
_entity.type
_entity.pdbx_description
1 polymer ?
#
loop_
_entity_poly.entity_id
_entity_poly.type
_entity_poly.pdbx_seq_one_letter_code
_entity_poly.pdbx_strand_id
1 'polypeptide(L)'
;MPVFVRNLALEYLVEDGVLESEKMLAMYGKAKWRHAHGAFYLNHTLPSGVEFIFRAIKEGEEVRILGTDTHLAGRCMWNAIPFFNATPEEADDLSAVVACTNQAQDGVFVTHLVNAAVLPELQEGNSIAMQVVAFPFALEVYASREDYERAYANNPETSNFPMLLTDKRVFPLNFMLKHDPDLPEEKRNRNLPDDIVLVCGPVLAVRKAPKSDETQEASFVVATIATQ
;
A
#
# COMPACT_ATOMS: atom_id res chain seq x y z
N MET A 1 -7.63 14.60 -2.28
CA MET A 1 -8.30 13.28 -2.19
C MET A 1 -7.22 12.20 -2.04
N PRO A 2 -7.33 11.31 -1.03
CA PRO A 2 -6.35 10.24 -0.80
C PRO A 2 -6.22 9.29 -2.01
N VAL A 3 -5.02 8.73 -2.23
CA VAL A 3 -4.74 7.90 -3.41
C VAL A 3 -5.60 6.63 -3.46
N PHE A 4 -5.89 6.01 -2.30
CA PHE A 4 -6.70 4.80 -2.23
C PHE A 4 -8.16 5.10 -2.60
N VAL A 5 -8.71 6.26 -2.22
CA VAL A 5 -10.09 6.66 -2.56
C VAL A 5 -10.27 6.66 -4.08
N ARG A 6 -9.36 7.35 -4.78
CA ARG A 6 -9.35 7.43 -6.24
C ARG A 6 -9.18 6.05 -6.89
N ASN A 7 -8.19 5.28 -6.41
CA ASN A 7 -7.84 4.01 -7.04
C ASN A 7 -8.90 2.92 -6.82
N LEU A 8 -9.68 3.00 -5.74
CA LEU A 8 -10.72 2.03 -5.38
C LEU A 8 -12.14 2.52 -5.68
N ALA A 9 -12.27 3.65 -6.39
CA ALA A 9 -13.54 4.28 -6.76
C ALA A 9 -14.46 4.52 -5.53
N LEU A 10 -13.89 5.01 -4.43
CA LEU A 10 -14.57 5.20 -3.14
C LEU A 10 -15.05 6.66 -2.94
N GLU A 11 -15.17 7.45 -4.01
CA GLU A 11 -15.55 8.86 -3.94
C GLU A 11 -16.94 9.06 -3.31
N TYR A 12 -17.83 8.09 -3.44
CA TYR A 12 -19.15 8.10 -2.81
C TYR A 12 -19.10 8.02 -1.27
N LEU A 13 -17.94 7.71 -0.68
CA LEU A 13 -17.68 7.74 0.77
C LEU A 13 -17.09 9.07 1.23
N VAL A 14 -16.86 10.02 0.32
CA VAL A 14 -16.19 11.29 0.62
C VAL A 14 -17.18 12.45 0.54
N GLU A 15 -17.20 13.26 1.59
CA GLU A 15 -17.93 14.52 1.67
C GLU A 15 -16.95 15.61 2.13
N ASP A 16 -16.96 16.77 1.47
CA ASP A 16 -16.04 17.90 1.74
C ASP A 16 -14.54 17.52 1.79
N GLY A 17 -14.16 16.49 1.02
CA GLY A 17 -12.78 16.03 0.90
C GLY A 17 -12.31 15.10 2.03
N VAL A 18 -13.19 14.72 2.96
CA VAL A 18 -12.94 13.75 4.04
C VAL A 18 -13.88 12.55 3.94
N LEU A 19 -13.50 11.43 4.54
CA LEU A 19 -14.40 10.27 4.63
C LEU A 19 -15.60 10.63 5.53
N GLU A 20 -16.81 10.36 5.04
CA GLU A 20 -18.04 10.71 5.73
C GLU A 20 -18.21 9.87 7.01
N SER A 21 -18.25 10.55 8.16
CA SER A 21 -18.25 9.91 9.49
C SER A 21 -19.39 8.92 9.68
N GLU A 22 -20.61 9.23 9.23
CA GLU A 22 -21.76 8.34 9.40
C GLU A 22 -21.59 7.02 8.66
N LYS A 23 -21.09 7.07 7.42
CA LYS A 23 -20.77 5.87 6.62
C LYS A 23 -19.64 5.07 7.26
N MET A 24 -18.60 5.73 7.75
CA MET A 24 -17.48 5.06 8.44
C MET A 24 -17.96 4.36 9.73
N LEU A 25 -18.79 5.01 10.53
CA LEU A 25 -19.38 4.42 11.74
C LEU A 25 -20.32 3.25 11.42
N ALA A 26 -21.10 3.35 10.35
CA ALA A 26 -21.96 2.26 9.89
C ALA A 26 -21.14 1.03 9.44
N MET A 27 -19.99 1.23 8.79
CA MET A 27 -19.06 0.15 8.44
C MET A 27 -18.41 -0.45 9.69
N TYR A 28 -17.95 0.39 10.62
CA TYR A 28 -17.40 -0.05 11.90
C TYR A 28 -18.39 -0.92 12.68
N GLY A 29 -19.65 -0.53 12.78
CA GLY A 29 -20.70 -1.30 13.46
C GLY A 29 -20.98 -2.68 12.83
N LYS A 30 -20.56 -2.91 11.59
CA LYS A 30 -20.69 -4.18 10.86
C LYS A 30 -19.36 -4.94 10.75
N ALA A 31 -18.27 -4.42 11.30
CA ALA A 31 -16.94 -4.98 11.16
C ALA A 31 -16.75 -6.24 12.01
N LYS A 32 -15.90 -7.15 11.53
CA LYS A 32 -15.53 -8.38 12.25
C LYS A 32 -14.28 -8.14 13.08
N TRP A 33 -14.32 -8.57 14.33
CA TRP A 33 -13.25 -8.36 15.29
C TRP A 33 -12.13 -9.37 15.12
N ARG A 34 -10.90 -8.88 15.18
CA ARG A 34 -9.67 -9.67 15.25
C ARG A 34 -8.83 -9.17 16.42
N HIS A 35 -8.67 -10.04 17.42
CA HIS A 35 -7.90 -9.75 18.63
C HIS A 35 -6.39 -9.89 18.38
N ALA A 36 -5.60 -8.97 18.91
CA ALA A 36 -4.15 -8.93 18.75
C ALA A 36 -3.50 -8.38 20.03
N HIS A 37 -3.09 -9.23 20.98
CA HIS A 37 -2.33 -8.88 22.20
C HIS A 37 -2.48 -7.42 22.72
N GLY A 38 -3.68 -7.02 23.18
CA GLY A 38 -3.94 -5.67 23.71
C GLY A 38 -4.48 -4.65 22.70
N ALA A 39 -4.52 -5.01 21.43
CA ALA A 39 -5.08 -4.27 20.30
C ALA A 39 -6.20 -5.04 19.59
N PHE A 40 -6.99 -4.31 18.81
CA PHE A 40 -8.09 -4.83 18.01
C PHE A 40 -7.98 -4.28 16.58
N TYR A 41 -8.10 -5.19 15.63
CA TYR A 41 -8.37 -4.83 14.24
C TYR A 41 -9.82 -5.21 13.94
N LEU A 42 -10.57 -4.29 13.36
CA LEU A 42 -11.93 -4.55 12.94
C LEU A 42 -12.01 -4.42 11.42
N ASN A 43 -12.38 -5.53 10.77
CA ASN A 43 -12.36 -5.60 9.31
C ASN A 43 -13.78 -5.56 8.77
N HIS A 44 -14.04 -4.62 7.88
CA HIS A 44 -15.26 -4.56 7.08
C HIS A 44 -14.91 -4.72 5.59
N THR A 45 -15.46 -5.72 4.94
CA THR A 45 -15.22 -5.99 3.52
C THR A 45 -16.43 -5.55 2.69
N LEU A 46 -16.19 -4.65 1.74
CA LEU A 46 -17.19 -4.22 0.77
C LEU A 46 -17.44 -5.30 -0.30
N PRO A 47 -18.57 -5.25 -1.03
CA PRO A 47 -18.83 -6.18 -2.14
C PRO A 47 -17.74 -6.21 -3.22
N SER A 48 -17.03 -5.10 -3.42
CA SER A 48 -15.87 -4.99 -4.33
C SER A 48 -14.64 -5.81 -3.90
N GLY A 49 -14.61 -6.29 -2.65
CA GLY A 49 -13.46 -6.92 -2.00
C GLY A 49 -12.51 -5.94 -1.31
N VAL A 50 -12.81 -4.64 -1.33
CA VAL A 50 -12.08 -3.63 -0.55
C VAL A 50 -12.32 -3.87 0.93
N GLU A 51 -11.25 -3.84 1.72
CA GLU A 51 -11.31 -4.01 3.17
C GLU A 51 -10.97 -2.70 3.85
N PHE A 52 -11.87 -2.26 4.74
CA PHE A 52 -11.60 -1.22 5.73
C PHE A 52 -11.17 -1.90 7.02
N ILE A 53 -10.00 -1.53 7.51
CA ILE A 53 -9.39 -2.13 8.70
C ILE A 53 -9.24 -1.03 9.74
N PHE A 54 -10.16 -1.01 10.70
CA PHE A 54 -10.15 -0.07 11.81
C PHE A 54 -9.15 -0.54 12.86
N ARG A 55 -8.18 0.31 13.18
CA ARG A 55 -7.19 0.09 14.23
C ARG A 55 -7.72 0.65 15.52
N ALA A 56 -7.84 -0.18 16.55
CA ALA A 56 -8.41 0.24 17.83
C ALA A 56 -7.64 -0.33 19.02
N ILE A 57 -7.59 0.45 20.10
CA ILE A 57 -6.98 0.06 21.38
C ILE A 57 -8.01 0.19 22.50
N LYS A 58 -7.80 -0.56 23.58
CA LYS A 58 -8.58 -0.42 24.81
C LYS A 58 -8.02 0.74 25.63
N GLU A 59 -8.86 1.71 25.97
CA GLU A 59 -8.54 2.85 26.83
C GLU A 59 -9.50 2.82 28.03
N GLY A 60 -9.07 2.22 29.15
CA GLY A 60 -9.95 1.95 30.29
C GLY A 60 -11.04 0.92 29.95
N GLU A 61 -12.31 1.29 30.12
CA GLU A 61 -13.46 0.45 29.71
C GLU A 61 -13.94 0.73 28.28
N GLU A 62 -13.36 1.73 27.60
CA GLU A 62 -13.75 2.14 26.26
C GLU A 62 -12.80 1.60 25.19
N VAL A 63 -13.30 1.56 23.95
CA VAL A 63 -12.50 1.21 22.76
C VAL A 63 -12.36 2.46 21.92
N ARG A 64 -11.11 2.87 21.69
CA ARG A 64 -10.78 4.03 20.88
C ARG A 64 -10.25 3.61 19.52
N ILE A 65 -10.78 4.21 18.46
CA ILE A 65 -10.27 4.06 17.09
C ILE A 65 -9.06 5.00 16.92
N LEU A 66 -7.91 4.44 16.57
CA LEU A 66 -6.68 5.18 16.28
C LEU A 66 -6.60 5.60 14.81
N GLY A 67 -7.07 4.75 13.91
CA GLY A 67 -6.96 4.97 12.48
C GLY A 67 -7.74 3.95 11.66
N THR A 68 -7.73 4.15 10.35
CA THR A 68 -8.33 3.23 9.38
C THR A 68 -7.38 3.01 8.23
N ASP A 69 -7.07 1.75 7.96
CA ASP A 69 -6.32 1.36 6.77
C ASP A 69 -7.27 0.81 5.72
N THR A 70 -6.82 0.80 4.47
CA THR A 70 -7.56 0.22 3.35
C THR A 70 -6.71 -0.82 2.63
N HIS A 71 -7.29 -1.97 2.34
CA HIS A 71 -6.66 -3.05 1.61
C HIS A 71 -7.58 -3.61 0.53
N LEU A 72 -7.03 -4.43 -0.37
CA LEU A 72 -7.82 -5.21 -1.31
C LEU A 72 -7.41 -6.67 -1.19
N ALA A 73 -8.32 -7.50 -0.67
CA ALA A 73 -8.08 -8.93 -0.55
C ALA A 73 -7.87 -9.60 -1.92
N GLY A 74 -6.99 -10.58 -1.98
CA GLY A 74 -6.47 -11.10 -3.24
C GLY A 74 -5.45 -12.22 -3.06
N ARG A 75 -4.92 -12.72 -4.17
CA ARG A 75 -4.00 -13.87 -4.21
C ARG A 75 -2.53 -13.48 -4.39
N CYS A 76 -2.23 -12.17 -4.44
CA CYS A 76 -0.86 -11.69 -4.55
C CYS A 76 -0.17 -11.86 -3.21
N MET A 77 0.58 -12.95 -3.05
CA MET A 77 1.30 -13.28 -1.82
C MET A 77 2.79 -13.13 -2.04
N TRP A 78 3.46 -12.36 -1.20
CA TRP A 78 4.91 -12.23 -1.16
C TRP A 78 5.45 -12.86 0.12
N ASN A 79 6.61 -13.51 0.01
CA ASN A 79 7.40 -13.95 1.16
C ASN A 79 8.53 -12.96 1.36
N ALA A 80 8.39 -12.09 2.35
CA ALA A 80 9.34 -11.03 2.62
C ALA A 80 10.08 -11.28 3.93
N ILE A 81 11.27 -10.72 4.06
CA ILE A 81 12.08 -10.73 5.27
C ILE A 81 12.22 -9.28 5.74
N PRO A 82 11.53 -8.89 6.83
CA PRO A 82 11.73 -7.61 7.47
C PRO A 82 13.18 -7.44 7.93
N PHE A 83 13.76 -6.26 7.69
CA PHE A 83 15.11 -5.95 8.16
C PHE A 83 15.24 -4.55 8.77
N PHE A 84 14.28 -3.65 8.56
CA PHE A 84 14.32 -2.30 9.13
C PHE A 84 12.92 -1.77 9.42
N ASN A 85 12.74 -1.20 10.62
CA ASN A 85 11.52 -0.51 11.00
C ASN A 85 11.60 0.94 10.51
N ALA A 86 10.79 1.28 9.51
CA ALA A 86 10.68 2.61 8.92
C ALA A 86 9.44 3.38 9.43
N THR A 87 8.84 2.93 10.54
CA THR A 87 7.66 3.58 11.12
C THR A 87 8.04 4.97 11.63
N PRO A 88 7.32 6.05 11.23
CA PRO A 88 7.57 7.39 11.74
C PRO A 88 7.44 7.46 13.26
N GLU A 89 8.23 8.31 13.92
CA GLU A 89 8.22 8.45 15.39
C GLU A 89 6.87 8.97 15.92
N GLU A 90 6.16 9.74 15.10
CA GLU A 90 4.84 10.30 15.37
C GLU A 90 3.67 9.36 15.04
N ALA A 91 3.94 8.17 14.51
CA ALA A 91 2.90 7.22 14.16
C ALA A 91 2.24 6.61 15.41
N ASP A 92 0.96 6.26 15.30
CA ASP A 92 0.27 5.58 16.40
C ASP A 92 0.79 4.14 16.64
N ASP A 93 0.52 3.60 17.83
CA ASP A 93 1.03 2.29 18.28
C ASP A 93 0.68 1.10 17.38
N LEU A 94 -0.32 1.24 16.49
CA LEU A 94 -0.76 0.19 15.57
C LEU A 94 -0.34 0.44 14.13
N SER A 95 0.31 1.56 13.84
CA SER A 95 0.95 1.84 12.56
C SER A 95 2.28 1.09 12.45
N ALA A 96 2.54 0.51 11.29
CA ALA A 96 3.80 -0.16 11.02
C ALA A 96 4.21 0.05 9.55
N VAL A 97 5.36 0.69 9.36
CA VAL A 97 6.03 0.82 8.06
C VAL A 97 7.36 0.09 8.15
N VAL A 98 7.58 -0.86 7.26
CA VAL A 98 8.70 -1.80 7.39
C VAL A 98 9.40 -1.94 6.04
N ALA A 99 10.72 -1.82 6.05
CA ALA A 99 11.54 -2.20 4.90
C ALA A 99 11.79 -3.71 4.94
N CYS A 100 11.50 -4.34 3.82
CA CYS A 100 11.59 -5.77 3.62
C CYS A 100 12.50 -6.10 2.44
N THR A 101 13.12 -7.27 2.50
CA THR A 101 13.83 -7.89 1.37
C THR A 101 13.16 -9.18 0.93
N ASN A 102 13.48 -9.66 -0.27
CA ASN A 102 13.02 -10.96 -0.76
C ASN A 102 13.91 -12.10 -0.23
N GLN A 103 13.53 -13.35 -0.52
CA GLN A 103 14.31 -14.52 -0.07
C GLN A 103 15.75 -14.56 -0.63
N ALA A 104 15.95 -14.01 -1.83
CA ALA A 104 17.26 -13.93 -2.46
C ALA A 104 18.13 -12.78 -1.91
N GLN A 105 17.57 -11.94 -1.04
CA GLN A 105 18.21 -10.74 -0.48
C GLN A 105 18.76 -9.78 -1.53
N ASP A 106 18.11 -9.71 -2.70
CA ASP A 106 18.54 -8.91 -3.85
C ASP A 106 17.48 -7.90 -4.30
N GLY A 107 16.40 -7.75 -3.54
CA GLY A 107 15.36 -6.74 -3.71
C GLY A 107 15.02 -6.05 -2.39
N VAL A 108 14.64 -4.78 -2.44
CA VAL A 108 14.21 -4.01 -1.27
C VAL A 108 12.92 -3.29 -1.58
N PHE A 109 11.98 -3.32 -0.65
CA PHE A 109 10.76 -2.53 -0.72
C PHE A 109 10.33 -2.08 0.68
N VAL A 110 9.63 -0.96 0.74
CA VAL A 110 9.02 -0.45 1.97
C VAL A 110 7.52 -0.61 1.85
N THR A 111 6.85 -1.08 2.91
CA THR A 111 5.40 -1.31 2.90
C THR A 111 4.77 -0.96 4.24
N HIS A 112 3.51 -0.53 4.18
CA HIS A 112 2.62 -0.46 5.34
C HIS A 112 2.10 -1.87 5.66
N LEU A 113 2.22 -2.31 6.91
CA LEU A 113 1.70 -3.60 7.38
C LEU A 113 0.34 -3.42 8.05
N VAL A 114 -0.72 -3.73 7.32
CA VAL A 114 -2.09 -3.68 7.83
C VAL A 114 -2.32 -4.94 8.68
N ASN A 115 -2.47 -4.79 10.00
CA ASN A 115 -2.48 -5.82 11.06
C ASN A 115 -1.13 -6.19 11.71
N ALA A 116 -0.14 -5.30 11.77
CA ALA A 116 1.18 -5.65 12.33
C ALA A 116 1.16 -6.27 13.74
N ALA A 117 0.26 -5.84 14.65
CA ALA A 117 0.20 -6.37 16.01
C ALA A 117 -0.32 -7.82 16.11
N VAL A 118 -0.82 -8.42 15.01
CA VAL A 118 -1.14 -9.87 14.98
C VAL A 118 0.08 -10.72 14.64
N LEU A 119 1.15 -10.11 14.13
CA LEU A 119 2.36 -10.81 13.77
C LEU A 119 3.14 -11.14 15.04
N PRO A 120 3.88 -12.27 15.09
CA PRO A 120 4.96 -12.42 16.04
C PRO A 120 5.87 -11.18 15.95
N GLU A 121 6.62 -10.88 17.03
CA GLU A 121 7.62 -9.82 16.99
C GLU A 121 8.41 -9.91 15.67
N LEU A 122 8.45 -8.80 14.93
CA LEU A 122 9.14 -8.69 13.65
C LEU A 122 10.65 -8.75 13.92
N GLN A 123 11.15 -9.95 14.19
CA GLN A 123 12.56 -10.21 14.38
C GLN A 123 13.25 -10.27 13.02
N GLU A 124 14.41 -9.63 12.94
CA GLU A 124 15.26 -9.63 11.75
C GLU A 124 15.53 -11.07 11.29
N GLY A 125 15.37 -11.32 9.98
CA GLY A 125 15.64 -12.62 9.37
C GLY A 125 14.45 -13.59 9.31
N ASN A 126 13.35 -13.34 10.04
CA ASN A 126 12.15 -14.17 9.92
C ASN A 126 11.35 -13.79 8.67
N SER A 127 11.01 -14.78 7.84
CA SER A 127 10.14 -14.52 6.69
C SER A 127 8.67 -14.45 7.10
N ILE A 128 7.98 -13.43 6.58
CA ILE A 128 6.54 -13.27 6.68
C ILE A 128 5.89 -13.45 5.30
N ALA A 129 4.79 -14.20 5.27
CA ALA A 129 3.91 -14.28 4.11
C ALA A 129 2.89 -13.14 4.20
N MET A 130 2.93 -12.22 3.25
CA MET A 130 2.07 -11.05 3.22
C MET A 130 1.29 -10.98 1.92
N GLN A 131 0.05 -10.50 2.00
CA GLN A 131 -0.70 -10.15 0.81
C GLN A 131 -0.39 -8.71 0.42
N VAL A 132 0.01 -8.49 -0.84
CA VAL A 132 0.48 -7.17 -1.30
C VAL A 132 -0.51 -6.55 -2.29
N VAL A 133 -0.79 -5.26 -2.10
CA VAL A 133 -1.48 -4.39 -3.03
C VAL A 133 -0.71 -3.09 -3.14
N ALA A 134 -0.69 -2.49 -4.32
CA ALA A 134 -0.12 -1.17 -4.55
C ALA A 134 -1.18 -0.27 -5.19
N PHE A 135 -1.20 1.00 -4.81
CA PHE A 135 -2.06 2.00 -5.42
C PHE A 135 -1.23 2.89 -6.35
N PRO A 136 -1.45 2.85 -7.68
CA PRO A 136 -0.63 3.62 -8.60
C PRO A 136 -0.86 5.13 -8.43
N PHE A 137 0.25 5.86 -8.34
CA PHE A 137 0.29 7.31 -8.46
C PHE A 137 0.36 7.73 -9.93
N ALA A 138 1.22 7.06 -10.71
CA ALA A 138 1.36 7.15 -12.15
C ALA A 138 1.38 5.73 -12.74
N LEU A 139 0.91 5.60 -13.97
CA LEU A 139 0.87 4.32 -14.70
C LEU A 139 1.08 4.59 -16.19
N GLU A 140 1.98 3.83 -16.79
CA GLU A 140 2.14 3.76 -18.24
C GLU A 140 2.00 2.30 -18.66
N VAL A 141 1.32 2.06 -19.79
CA VAL A 141 1.05 0.72 -20.30
C VAL A 141 1.57 0.62 -21.71
N TYR A 142 2.36 -0.41 -21.97
CA TYR A 142 2.99 -0.68 -23.24
C TYR A 142 2.58 -2.06 -23.74
N ALA A 143 2.56 -2.25 -25.07
CA ALA A 143 2.20 -3.54 -25.66
C ALA A 143 3.30 -4.59 -25.47
N SER A 144 4.57 -4.16 -25.34
CA SER A 144 5.69 -5.04 -25.04
C SER A 144 6.81 -4.32 -24.26
N ARG A 145 7.80 -5.09 -23.81
CA ARG A 145 9.01 -4.55 -23.17
C ARG A 145 9.82 -3.70 -24.15
N GLU A 146 9.92 -4.12 -25.40
CA GLU A 146 10.63 -3.40 -26.46
C GLU A 146 9.96 -2.06 -26.78
N ASP A 147 8.63 -2.00 -26.75
CA ASP A 147 7.89 -0.74 -26.91
C ASP A 147 8.17 0.24 -25.77
N TYR A 148 8.19 -0.25 -24.53
CA TYR A 148 8.57 0.55 -23.37
C TYR A 148 10.00 1.11 -23.49
N GLU A 149 10.98 0.24 -23.78
CA GLU A 149 12.39 0.65 -23.88
C GLU A 149 12.61 1.64 -25.02
N ARG A 150 11.95 1.43 -26.17
CA ARG A 150 11.98 2.37 -27.29
C ARG A 150 11.32 3.71 -26.96
N ALA A 151 10.18 3.71 -26.26
CA ALA A 151 9.52 4.92 -25.83
C ALA A 151 10.41 5.74 -24.90
N TYR A 152 11.03 5.08 -23.91
CA TYR A 152 11.97 5.71 -22.98
C TYR A 152 13.22 6.25 -23.71
N ALA A 153 13.81 5.47 -24.61
CA ALA A 153 15.01 5.88 -25.35
C ALA A 153 14.77 7.09 -26.26
N ASN A 154 13.58 7.20 -26.86
CA ASN A 154 13.24 8.30 -27.75
C ASN A 154 12.97 9.61 -27.01
N ASN A 155 12.37 9.56 -25.82
CA ASN A 155 11.98 10.76 -25.08
C ASN A 155 12.15 10.61 -23.55
N PRO A 156 13.39 10.44 -23.05
CA PRO A 156 13.63 10.18 -21.63
C PRO A 156 13.11 11.30 -20.73
N GLU A 157 13.21 12.56 -21.17
CA GLU A 157 12.77 13.75 -20.43
C GLU A 157 11.24 13.86 -20.29
N THR A 158 10.47 13.11 -21.09
CA THR A 158 9.00 13.14 -21.06
C THR A 158 8.38 11.95 -20.33
N SER A 159 9.22 10.98 -19.92
CA SER A 159 8.80 9.83 -19.14
C SER A 159 8.28 10.28 -17.78
N ASN A 160 7.17 9.70 -17.30
CA ASN A 160 6.72 9.92 -15.92
C ASN A 160 7.68 9.30 -14.89
N PHE A 161 8.63 8.48 -15.33
CA PHE A 161 9.61 7.80 -14.51
C PHE A 161 11.02 8.38 -14.70
N PRO A 162 11.78 8.58 -13.62
CA PRO A 162 13.10 9.22 -13.65
C PRO A 162 14.22 8.35 -14.22
N MET A 163 13.96 7.07 -14.48
CA MET A 163 14.93 6.10 -14.98
C MET A 163 14.24 4.99 -15.77
N LEU A 164 15.00 4.29 -16.62
CA LEU A 164 14.54 3.04 -17.23
C LEU A 164 14.44 1.97 -16.14
N LEU A 165 13.24 1.44 -15.94
CA LEU A 165 12.96 0.45 -14.91
C LEU A 165 13.36 -0.94 -15.37
N THR A 166 14.08 -1.67 -14.53
CA THR A 166 14.41 -3.08 -14.75
C THR A 166 13.15 -3.94 -14.62
N ASP A 167 12.97 -4.90 -15.54
CA ASP A 167 11.82 -5.79 -15.52
C ASP A 167 11.73 -6.59 -14.21
N LYS A 168 10.52 -6.63 -13.63
CA LYS A 168 10.10 -7.32 -12.40
C LYS A 168 10.77 -6.86 -11.10
N ARG A 169 11.70 -5.91 -11.15
CA ARG A 169 12.37 -5.38 -9.97
C ARG A 169 11.56 -4.27 -9.32
N VAL A 170 11.53 -4.27 -7.99
CA VAL A 170 10.96 -3.20 -7.18
C VAL A 170 12.10 -2.25 -6.79
N PHE A 171 11.93 -0.97 -7.10
CA PHE A 171 12.89 0.07 -6.74
C PHE A 171 12.27 1.00 -5.68
N PRO A 172 12.77 1.02 -4.43
CA PRO A 172 12.18 1.79 -3.33
C PRO A 172 12.66 3.25 -3.39
N LEU A 173 12.12 4.01 -4.35
CA LEU A 173 12.59 5.34 -4.73
C LEU A 173 12.78 6.27 -3.54
N ASN A 174 11.72 6.50 -2.76
CA ASN A 174 11.77 7.51 -1.71
C ASN A 174 12.67 7.08 -0.55
N PHE A 175 12.61 5.80 -0.17
CA PHE A 175 13.52 5.24 0.83
C PHE A 175 14.99 5.45 0.43
N MET A 176 15.36 5.12 -0.82
CA MET A 176 16.72 5.34 -1.32
C MET A 176 17.11 6.82 -1.26
N LEU A 177 16.21 7.72 -1.66
CA LEU A 177 16.47 9.18 -1.63
C LEU A 177 16.65 9.71 -0.20
N LYS A 178 15.90 9.19 0.79
CA LYS A 178 16.06 9.62 2.19
C LYS A 178 17.36 9.16 2.82
N HIS A 179 17.86 8.00 2.40
CA HIS A 179 19.08 7.40 2.94
C HIS A 179 20.33 7.67 2.09
N ASP A 180 20.22 8.46 1.02
CA ASP A 180 21.33 8.87 0.17
C ASP A 180 22.28 9.82 0.94
N PRO A 181 23.56 9.46 1.18
CA PRO A 181 24.51 10.34 1.86
C PRO A 181 24.91 11.56 1.03
N ASP A 182 24.76 11.51 -0.30
CA ASP A 182 25.19 12.57 -1.22
C ASP A 182 24.11 13.65 -1.41
N LEU A 183 22.89 13.40 -0.93
CA LEU A 183 21.80 14.39 -0.96
C LEU A 183 21.82 15.29 0.29
N PRO A 184 21.72 16.62 0.12
CA PRO A 184 21.52 17.54 1.24
C PRO A 184 20.31 17.15 2.10
N GLU A 185 20.43 17.30 3.41
CA GLU A 185 19.39 16.92 4.38
C GLU A 185 18.01 17.52 4.06
N GLU A 186 17.96 18.76 3.61
CA GLU A 186 16.72 19.44 3.17
C GLU A 186 16.02 18.75 1.99
N LYS A 187 16.79 18.10 1.10
CA LYS A 187 16.23 17.33 -0.03
C LYS A 187 15.80 15.94 0.41
N ARG A 188 16.47 15.35 1.41
CA ARG A 188 16.11 14.05 2.01
C ARG A 188 14.83 14.17 2.84
N ASN A 189 14.66 15.28 3.55
CA ASN A 189 13.53 15.53 4.44
C ASN A 189 12.34 16.18 3.73
N ARG A 190 12.12 15.91 2.43
CA ARG A 190 10.98 16.46 1.67
C ARG A 190 9.59 15.95 2.10
N ASN A 191 9.45 15.36 3.29
CA ASN A 191 8.21 14.74 3.79
C ASN A 191 7.54 13.80 2.77
N LEU A 192 8.36 13.12 1.96
CA LEU A 192 7.88 12.14 1.00
C LEU A 192 7.61 10.82 1.73
N PRO A 193 6.49 10.13 1.48
CA PRO A 193 6.24 8.79 2.03
C PRO A 193 7.32 7.79 1.60
N ASP A 194 7.83 6.95 2.50
CA ASP A 194 8.91 5.99 2.20
C ASP A 194 8.47 4.80 1.33
N ASP A 195 7.17 4.54 1.30
CA ASP A 195 6.52 3.42 0.63
C ASP A 195 6.30 3.64 -0.89
N ILE A 196 6.80 4.76 -1.44
CA ILE A 196 6.76 4.99 -2.88
C ILE A 196 7.83 4.14 -3.58
N VAL A 197 7.35 3.19 -4.38
CA VAL A 197 8.17 2.28 -5.17
C VAL A 197 7.94 2.48 -6.68
N LEU A 198 8.97 2.22 -7.47
CA LEU A 198 8.87 2.08 -8.92
C LEU A 198 8.92 0.60 -9.28
N VAL A 199 8.00 0.16 -10.14
CA VAL A 199 7.92 -1.23 -10.58
C VAL A 199 7.58 -1.26 -12.07
N CYS A 200 8.26 -2.13 -12.80
CA CYS A 200 7.91 -2.50 -14.16
C CYS A 200 7.75 -4.02 -14.23
N GLY A 201 6.73 -4.52 -14.92
CA GLY A 201 6.56 -5.95 -15.08
C GLY A 201 5.43 -6.29 -16.05
N PRO A 202 5.43 -7.49 -16.64
CA PRO A 202 4.34 -7.93 -17.49
C PRO A 202 3.04 -8.07 -16.70
N VAL A 203 1.93 -7.66 -17.32
CA VAL A 203 0.59 -7.85 -16.77
C VAL A 203 0.18 -9.30 -16.95
N LEU A 204 -0.04 -10.00 -15.84
CA LEU A 204 -0.42 -11.41 -15.78
C LEU A 204 -1.94 -11.59 -15.83
N ALA A 205 -2.67 -10.68 -15.20
CA ALA A 205 -4.13 -10.73 -15.15
C ALA A 205 -4.71 -9.33 -14.95
N VAL A 206 -5.89 -9.11 -15.51
CA VAL A 206 -6.67 -7.89 -15.31
C VAL A 206 -8.11 -8.29 -15.00
N ARG A 207 -8.69 -7.69 -13.96
CA ARG A 207 -10.10 -7.86 -13.63
C ARG A 207 -10.73 -6.54 -13.24
N LYS A 208 -12.01 -6.37 -13.57
CA LYS A 208 -12.84 -5.27 -13.07
C LYS A 208 -13.44 -5.71 -11.73
N ALA A 209 -13.33 -4.87 -10.69
CA ALA A 209 -14.01 -5.13 -9.43
C ALA A 209 -15.51 -4.79 -9.56
N PRO A 210 -16.40 -5.50 -8.86
CA PRO A 210 -17.79 -5.09 -8.78
C PRO A 210 -17.92 -3.80 -7.98
N LYS A 211 -19.02 -3.07 -8.17
CA LYS A 211 -19.34 -1.90 -7.37
C LYS A 211 -19.66 -2.31 -5.93
N SER A 212 -19.24 -1.49 -4.97
CA SER A 212 -19.52 -1.66 -3.55
C SER A 212 -20.89 -1.11 -3.15
N ASP A 213 -21.40 -0.14 -3.91
CA ASP A 213 -22.63 0.59 -3.61
C ASP A 213 -23.39 0.91 -4.91
N GLU A 214 -24.71 0.97 -4.86
CA GLU A 214 -25.55 1.29 -6.03
C GLU A 214 -25.37 2.73 -6.50
N THR A 215 -25.03 3.63 -5.59
CA THR A 215 -24.73 5.05 -5.87
C THR A 215 -23.36 5.25 -6.49
N GLN A 216 -22.50 4.22 -6.49
CA GLN A 216 -21.16 4.31 -7.04
C GLN A 216 -21.24 4.46 -8.56
N GLU A 217 -20.72 5.56 -9.10
CA GLU A 217 -20.77 5.83 -10.55
C GLU A 217 -19.80 4.91 -11.33
N ALA A 218 -18.58 4.77 -10.81
CA ALA A 218 -17.50 4.01 -11.44
C ALA A 218 -17.20 2.70 -10.69
N SER A 219 -16.32 1.89 -11.26
CA SER A 219 -15.65 0.81 -10.54
C SER A 219 -14.16 0.90 -10.85
N PHE A 220 -13.35 0.08 -10.19
CA PHE A 220 -11.91 0.05 -10.42
C PHE A 220 -11.45 -1.24 -11.12
N VAL A 221 -10.21 -1.20 -11.60
CA VAL A 221 -9.52 -2.32 -12.23
C VAL A 221 -8.39 -2.78 -11.33
N VAL A 222 -8.23 -4.09 -11.25
CA VAL A 222 -7.14 -4.75 -10.52
C VAL A 222 -6.27 -5.44 -11.54
N ALA A 223 -5.03 -5.01 -11.65
CA ALA A 223 -4.01 -5.67 -12.46
C ALA A 223 -3.06 -6.45 -11.55
N THR A 224 -2.77 -7.70 -11.91
CA THR A 224 -1.68 -8.47 -11.32
C THR A 224 -0.49 -8.38 -12.25
N ILE A 225 0.63 -7.88 -11.76
CA ILE A 225 1.88 -7.78 -12.51
C ILE A 225 2.89 -8.78 -11.95
N ALA A 226 3.80 -9.25 -12.79
CA ALA A 226 4.90 -10.08 -12.32
C ALA A 226 5.96 -9.23 -11.62
N THR A 227 6.40 -9.67 -10.44
CA THR A 227 7.55 -9.14 -9.69
C THR A 227 8.43 -10.31 -9.24
N GLN A 228 9.71 -10.03 -8.97
CA GLN A 228 10.67 -11.00 -8.42
C GLN A 228 10.68 -10.99 -6.89
#